data_AF-A0A428KBW7-F1
#
_entry.id   AF-A0A428KBW7-F1
#
_cell.length_a   1.000
_cell.length_b   1.000
_cell.length_c   1.000
_cell.angle_alpha   90.00
_cell.angle_beta   90.00
_cell.angle_gamma   90.00
#
_symmetry.space_group_name_H-M   'P 1'
#
loop_
_entity.id
_entity.type
_entity.pdbx_description
1 polymer ?
#
loop_
_entity_poly.entity_id
_entity_poly.type
_entity_poly.pdbx_seq_one_letter_code
_entity_poly.pdbx_strand_id
1 'polypeptide(L)'
;MSFFLRLQPWALFLLTFVLPFGVMMGGSMALILLQLQLPIFFAIYSCVMLLMLGSLFGWLWALGAYLTRLLPAGTVASVRWLHTALTIPGLYILLILAVLPRGFSTTGSSFQPAWALAIVPLHLLSMACIFYSLYYVARALRSVELQRQAQFSECVGEFFLLWFYPVGIWFIQPRINQLADRTVS
;
A
#
# COMPACT_ATOMS: atom_id res chain seq x y z
N MET A 1 10.51 14.55 9.45
CA MET A 1 9.89 13.22 9.60
C MET A 1 8.59 13.21 8.83
N SER A 2 8.33 12.17 8.02
CA SER A 2 7.09 12.07 7.24
C SER A 2 5.87 11.89 8.15
N PHE A 3 4.72 12.42 7.71
CA PHE A 3 3.43 12.38 8.43
C PHE A 3 3.09 10.98 8.98
N PHE A 4 3.26 9.94 8.16
CA PHE A 4 2.94 8.55 8.51
C PHE A 4 3.73 7.99 9.69
N LEU A 5 4.97 8.43 9.91
CA LEU A 5 5.82 7.92 11.00
C LEU A 5 5.42 8.47 12.37
N ARG A 6 4.63 9.55 12.40
CA ARG A 6 4.16 10.17 13.65
C ARG A 6 2.81 9.63 14.09
N LEU A 7 2.12 8.90 13.24
CA LEU A 7 0.79 8.40 13.54
C LEU A 7 0.85 7.25 14.54
N GLN A 8 -0.14 7.22 15.44
CA GLN A 8 -0.35 6.08 16.30
C GLN A 8 -0.89 4.88 15.47
N PRO A 9 -0.62 3.64 15.89
CA PRO A 9 -1.05 2.45 15.14
C PRO A 9 -2.56 2.43 14.84
N TRP A 10 -3.39 2.82 15.81
CA TRP A 10 -4.83 2.88 15.63
C TRP A 10 -5.25 3.95 14.60
N ALA A 11 -4.55 5.08 14.53
CA ALA A 11 -4.88 6.14 13.58
C ALA A 11 -4.60 5.69 12.13
N LEU A 12 -3.50 4.99 11.90
CA LEU A 12 -3.19 4.37 10.60
C LEU A 12 -4.21 3.29 10.23
N PHE A 13 -4.62 2.48 11.19
CA PHE A 13 -5.65 1.46 11.01
C PHE A 13 -7.01 2.08 10.64
N LEU A 14 -7.44 3.11 11.37
CA LEU A 14 -8.69 3.81 11.08
C LEU A 14 -8.65 4.45 9.68
N LEU A 15 -7.56 5.14 9.35
CA LEU A 15 -7.38 5.81 8.06
C LEU A 15 -7.42 4.83 6.90
N THR A 16 -6.82 3.64 7.06
CA THR A 16 -6.66 2.69 5.95
C THR A 16 -7.81 1.69 5.84
N PHE A 17 -8.47 1.34 6.94
CA PHE A 17 -9.49 0.28 6.93
C PHE A 17 -10.86 0.78 7.36
N VAL A 18 -10.98 1.33 8.57
CA VAL A 18 -12.30 1.63 9.13
C VAL A 18 -13.01 2.74 8.36
N LEU A 19 -12.29 3.81 8.02
CA LEU A 19 -12.85 4.91 7.24
C LEU A 19 -13.22 4.46 5.81
N PRO A 20 -12.31 3.85 5.02
CA PRO A 20 -12.64 3.24 3.73
C PRO A 20 -13.84 2.29 3.77
N PHE A 21 -13.88 1.37 4.73
CA PHE A 21 -14.95 0.40 4.88
C PHE A 21 -16.28 1.07 5.21
N GLY A 22 -16.28 2.03 6.15
CA GLY A 22 -17.47 2.80 6.53
C GLY A 22 -18.03 3.61 5.36
N VAL A 23 -17.17 4.29 4.59
CA VAL A 23 -17.57 5.04 3.39
C VAL A 23 -18.12 4.10 2.31
N MET A 24 -17.49 2.94 2.10
CA MET A 24 -17.96 1.96 1.13
C MET A 24 -19.32 1.37 1.50
N MET A 25 -19.51 0.98 2.76
CA MET A 25 -20.77 0.42 3.27
C MET A 25 -21.89 1.48 3.30
N GLY A 26 -21.58 2.70 3.74
CA GLY A 26 -22.53 3.81 3.72
C GLY A 26 -22.91 4.20 2.29
N GLY A 27 -21.93 4.23 1.38
CA GLY A 27 -22.15 4.52 -0.04
C GLY A 27 -23.00 3.48 -0.75
N SER A 28 -22.81 2.18 -0.45
CA SER A 28 -23.64 1.11 -1.02
C SER A 28 -25.07 1.12 -0.45
N MET A 29 -25.24 1.41 0.84
CA MET A 29 -26.58 1.60 1.43
C MET A 29 -27.30 2.81 0.84
N ALA A 30 -26.61 3.95 0.70
CA ALA A 30 -27.16 5.16 0.09
C ALA A 30 -27.55 4.94 -1.38
N LEU A 31 -26.76 4.17 -2.13
CA LEU A 31 -27.08 3.78 -3.51
C LEU A 31 -28.45 3.10 -3.60
N ILE A 32 -28.71 2.15 -2.71
CA ILE A 32 -29.96 1.38 -2.68
C ILE A 32 -31.12 2.27 -2.19
N LEU A 33 -30.95 2.98 -1.08
CA LEU A 33 -32.02 3.73 -0.43
C LEU A 33 -32.43 4.99 -1.20
N LEU A 34 -31.46 5.69 -1.79
CA LEU A 34 -31.69 6.95 -2.51
C LEU A 34 -31.75 6.74 -4.04
N GLN A 35 -31.70 5.48 -4.50
CA GLN A 35 -31.65 5.11 -5.91
C GLN A 35 -30.60 5.91 -6.71
N LEU A 36 -29.40 6.09 -6.13
CA LEU A 36 -28.34 6.85 -6.77
C LEU A 36 -27.90 6.17 -8.08
N GLN A 37 -27.32 6.96 -8.98
CA GLN A 37 -26.82 6.43 -10.24
C GLN A 37 -25.50 5.67 -10.03
N LEU A 38 -25.29 4.59 -10.80
CA LEU A 38 -24.06 3.78 -10.79
C LEU A 38 -22.75 4.58 -10.95
N PRO A 39 -22.65 5.66 -11.76
CA PRO A 39 -21.42 6.44 -11.88
C PRO A 39 -20.97 7.08 -10.55
N ILE A 40 -21.93 7.50 -9.70
CA ILE A 40 -21.63 8.07 -8.38
C ILE A 40 -21.03 7.00 -7.48
N PHE A 41 -21.57 5.78 -7.51
CA PHE A 41 -21.02 4.65 -6.78
C PHE A 41 -19.58 4.32 -7.21
N PHE A 42 -19.31 4.25 -8.53
CA PHE A 42 -17.95 4.02 -9.03
C PHE A 42 -16.97 5.13 -8.63
N ALA A 43 -17.42 6.39 -8.62
CA ALA A 43 -16.59 7.51 -8.15
C ALA A 43 -16.24 7.37 -6.66
N ILE A 44 -17.23 7.09 -5.80
CA ILE A 44 -17.00 6.86 -4.36
C ILE A 44 -16.03 5.68 -4.16
N TYR A 45 -16.28 4.56 -4.82
CA TYR A 45 -15.42 3.37 -4.74
C TYR A 45 -13.97 3.67 -5.18
N SER A 46 -13.79 4.45 -6.25
CA SER A 46 -12.47 4.85 -6.75
C SER A 46 -11.73 5.72 -5.73
N CYS A 47 -12.41 6.70 -5.14
CA CYS A 47 -11.84 7.55 -4.09
C CYS A 47 -11.44 6.74 -2.86
N VAL A 48 -12.28 5.80 -2.42
CA VAL A 48 -12.00 4.91 -1.28
C VAL A 48 -10.77 4.03 -1.56
N MET A 49 -10.68 3.45 -2.75
CA MET A 49 -9.54 2.62 -3.15
C MET A 49 -8.23 3.43 -3.20
N LEU A 50 -8.29 4.66 -3.74
CA LEU A 50 -7.13 5.57 -3.76
C LEU A 50 -6.70 5.98 -2.35
N LEU A 51 -7.64 6.22 -1.44
CA LEU A 51 -7.33 6.50 -0.04
C LEU A 51 -6.61 5.31 0.63
N MET A 52 -7.14 4.10 0.46
CA MET A 52 -6.57 2.89 1.06
C MET A 52 -5.17 2.56 0.53
N LEU A 53 -4.97 2.69 -0.78
CA LEU A 53 -3.66 2.46 -1.40
C LEU A 53 -2.68 3.59 -1.11
N GLY A 54 -3.16 4.84 -1.13
CA GLY A 54 -2.36 6.01 -0.80
C GLY A 54 -1.83 5.95 0.63
N SER A 55 -2.65 5.50 1.58
CA SER A 55 -2.21 5.29 2.96
C SER A 55 -1.22 4.13 3.08
N LEU A 56 -1.49 2.97 2.47
CA LEU A 56 -0.59 1.81 2.52
C LEU A 56 0.76 2.08 1.84
N PHE A 57 0.75 2.56 0.60
CA PHE A 57 1.98 2.84 -0.14
C PHE A 57 2.71 4.05 0.44
N GLY A 58 1.98 5.07 0.88
CA GLY A 58 2.56 6.21 1.60
C GLY A 58 3.26 5.78 2.89
N TRP A 59 2.68 4.82 3.62
CA TRP A 59 3.29 4.24 4.81
C TRP A 59 4.55 3.42 4.47
N LEU A 60 4.50 2.50 3.50
CA LEU A 60 5.67 1.72 3.06
C LEU A 60 6.81 2.61 2.55
N TRP A 61 6.45 3.65 1.78
CA TRP A 61 7.40 4.65 1.30
C TRP A 61 8.08 5.37 2.46
N ALA A 62 7.29 5.86 3.43
CA ALA A 62 7.80 6.54 4.61
C ALA A 62 8.72 5.64 5.44
N LEU A 63 8.32 4.38 5.67
CA LEU A 63 9.10 3.40 6.40
C LEU A 63 10.44 3.12 5.73
N GLY A 64 10.42 2.73 4.45
CA GLY A 64 11.65 2.39 3.75
C GLY A 64 12.60 3.59 3.61
N ALA A 65 12.06 4.80 3.36
CA ALA A 65 12.90 6.00 3.31
C ALA A 65 13.53 6.35 4.66
N TYR A 66 12.83 6.11 5.77
CA TYR A 66 13.37 6.33 7.11
C TYR A 66 14.40 5.27 7.50
N LEU A 67 14.05 3.99 7.38
CA LEU A 67 14.91 2.87 7.77
C LEU A 67 16.22 2.84 6.99
N THR A 68 16.18 3.10 5.68
CA THR A 68 17.39 3.13 4.85
C THR A 68 18.34 4.28 5.23
N ARG A 69 17.84 5.37 5.82
CA ARG A 69 18.70 6.46 6.33
C ARG A 69 19.41 6.10 7.64
N LEU A 70 18.88 5.13 8.40
CA LEU A 70 19.50 4.65 9.64
C LEU A 70 20.61 3.62 9.37
N LEU A 71 20.71 3.13 8.14
CA LEU A 71 21.67 2.08 7.77
C LEU A 71 22.91 2.67 7.08
N PRO A 72 24.09 2.06 7.27
CA PRO A 72 25.25 2.35 6.45
C PRO A 72 24.98 2.14 4.96
N ALA A 73 25.71 2.88 4.11
CA ALA A 73 25.60 2.71 2.67
C ALA A 73 25.96 1.27 2.26
N GLY A 74 25.10 0.65 1.43
CA GLY A 74 25.32 -0.70 0.90
C GLY A 74 24.67 -1.85 1.68
N THR A 75 24.12 -1.62 2.89
CA THR A 75 23.43 -2.68 3.66
C THR A 75 22.16 -3.20 2.97
N VAL A 76 21.42 -2.28 2.34
CA VAL A 76 20.22 -2.55 1.54
C VAL A 76 20.32 -1.85 0.19
N ALA A 77 19.49 -2.26 -0.77
CA ALA A 77 19.39 -1.58 -2.05
C ALA A 77 19.00 -0.11 -1.87
N SER A 78 19.31 0.75 -2.84
CA SER A 78 18.99 2.17 -2.73
C SER A 78 17.48 2.41 -2.61
N VAL A 79 17.10 3.42 -1.81
CA VAL A 79 15.67 3.78 -1.60
C VAL A 79 14.95 4.13 -2.91
N ARG A 80 15.70 4.51 -3.96
CA ARG A 80 15.15 4.78 -5.29
C ARG A 80 14.45 3.55 -5.88
N TRP A 81 14.99 2.34 -5.66
CA TRP A 81 14.36 1.12 -6.12
C TRP A 81 13.02 0.86 -5.44
N LEU A 82 12.92 1.13 -4.13
CA LEU A 82 11.65 1.07 -3.42
C LEU A 82 10.63 2.05 -4.01
N HIS A 83 11.03 3.31 -4.24
CA HIS A 83 10.15 4.33 -4.79
C HIS A 83 9.65 3.97 -6.20
N THR A 84 10.54 3.51 -7.07
CA THR A 84 10.16 3.04 -8.42
C THR A 84 9.21 1.85 -8.33
N ALA A 85 9.51 0.87 -7.47
CA ALA A 85 8.65 -0.29 -7.26
C ALA A 85 7.27 0.07 -6.72
N LEU A 86 7.14 1.06 -5.82
CA LEU A 86 5.82 1.51 -5.33
C LEU A 86 5.05 2.34 -6.37
N THR A 87 5.76 3.03 -7.26
CA THR A 87 5.14 3.88 -8.30
C THR A 87 4.45 3.03 -9.37
N ILE A 88 5.01 1.87 -9.74
CA ILE A 88 4.46 0.99 -10.78
C ILE A 88 3.02 0.52 -10.44
N PRO A 89 2.74 -0.09 -9.26
CA PRO A 89 1.39 -0.44 -8.84
C PRO A 89 0.47 0.77 -8.73
N GLY A 90 0.97 1.92 -8.28
CA GLY A 90 0.18 3.16 -8.21
C GLY A 90 -0.32 3.59 -9.59
N LEU A 91 0.57 3.62 -10.60
CA LEU A 91 0.21 3.93 -11.98
C LEU A 91 -0.72 2.87 -12.59
N TYR A 92 -0.47 1.59 -12.31
CA TYR A 92 -1.36 0.51 -12.74
C TYR A 92 -2.78 0.70 -12.21
N ILE A 93 -2.93 1.06 -10.94
CA ILE A 93 -4.24 1.29 -10.34
C ILE A 93 -4.94 2.50 -10.97
N LEU A 94 -4.21 3.59 -11.22
CA LEU A 94 -4.77 4.75 -11.94
C LEU A 94 -5.23 4.39 -13.35
N LEU A 95 -4.46 3.55 -14.07
CA LEU A 95 -4.84 3.04 -15.38
C LEU A 95 -6.12 2.20 -15.30
N ILE A 96 -6.21 1.28 -14.34
CA ILE A 96 -7.41 0.45 -14.14
C ILE A 96 -8.62 1.33 -13.82
N LEU A 97 -8.48 2.33 -12.95
CA LEU A 97 -9.56 3.26 -12.63
C LEU A 97 -10.03 4.07 -13.84
N ALA A 98 -9.13 4.43 -14.76
CA ALA A 98 -9.49 5.16 -15.97
C ALA A 98 -10.20 4.27 -17.01
N VAL A 99 -9.90 2.97 -17.04
CA VAL A 99 -10.42 2.01 -18.03
C VAL A 99 -11.72 1.35 -17.54
N LEU A 100 -11.85 1.07 -16.24
CA LEU A 100 -12.94 0.29 -15.67
C LEU A 100 -14.34 0.87 -15.99
N PRO A 101 -14.61 2.18 -15.87
CA PRO A 101 -15.91 2.74 -16.24
C PRO A 101 -16.26 2.58 -17.73
N ARG A 102 -15.25 2.49 -18.61
CA ARG A 102 -15.43 2.32 -20.07
C ARG A 102 -15.73 0.87 -20.44
N GLY A 103 -15.14 -0.09 -19.72
CA GLY A 103 -15.37 -1.52 -19.94
C GLY A 103 -16.72 -2.03 -19.42
N PHE A 104 -17.30 -1.38 -18.41
CA PHE A 104 -18.59 -1.73 -17.81
C PHE A 104 -19.76 -0.87 -18.34
N SER A 105 -19.65 -0.31 -19.54
CA SER A 105 -20.76 0.42 -20.14
C SER A 105 -22.00 -0.48 -20.26
N THR A 106 -23.18 0.06 -19.93
CA THR A 106 -24.48 -0.64 -19.83
C THR A 106 -24.98 -1.24 -21.14
N THR A 107 -24.22 -1.07 -22.23
CA THR A 107 -24.50 -1.55 -23.58
C THR A 107 -23.64 -2.78 -23.90
N GLY A 108 -23.85 -3.88 -23.17
CA GLY A 108 -23.52 -5.24 -23.64
C GLY A 108 -22.10 -5.50 -24.17
N SER A 109 -21.08 -4.74 -23.78
CA SER A 109 -19.71 -4.99 -24.22
C SER A 109 -19.13 -6.17 -23.44
N SER A 110 -19.08 -7.33 -24.07
CA SER A 110 -18.31 -8.48 -23.58
C SER A 110 -16.85 -8.08 -23.38
N PHE A 111 -16.29 -8.40 -22.22
CA PHE A 111 -14.87 -8.17 -21.91
C PHE A 111 -14.01 -8.85 -23.00
N GLN A 112 -13.35 -8.04 -23.83
CA GLN A 112 -12.59 -8.59 -24.96
C GLN A 112 -11.33 -9.29 -24.44
N PRO A 113 -11.02 -10.52 -24.89
CA PRO A 113 -9.83 -11.26 -24.46
C PRO A 113 -8.50 -10.49 -24.63
N ALA A 114 -8.44 -9.57 -25.60
CA ALA A 114 -7.28 -8.70 -25.82
C ALA A 114 -6.96 -7.80 -24.61
N TRP A 115 -7.98 -7.31 -23.88
CA TRP A 115 -7.77 -6.55 -22.64
C TRP A 115 -7.19 -7.42 -21.54
N ALA A 116 -7.59 -8.70 -21.47
CA ALA A 116 -7.03 -9.65 -20.51
C ALA A 116 -5.52 -9.86 -20.74
N LEU A 117 -5.12 -10.04 -22.00
CA LEU A 117 -3.71 -10.24 -22.39
C LEU A 117 -2.82 -9.04 -22.05
N ALA A 118 -3.38 -7.82 -22.03
CA ALA A 118 -2.65 -6.62 -21.64
C ALA A 118 -2.64 -6.40 -20.11
N ILE A 119 -3.78 -6.62 -19.44
CA ILE A 119 -3.96 -6.32 -18.01
C ILE A 119 -3.24 -7.36 -17.15
N VAL A 120 -3.30 -8.65 -17.49
CA VAL A 120 -2.75 -9.72 -16.64
C VAL A 120 -1.24 -9.58 -16.41
N PRO A 121 -0.39 -9.38 -17.44
CA PRO A 121 1.04 -9.18 -17.22
C PRO A 121 1.34 -7.94 -16.37
N LEU A 122 0.62 -6.84 -16.61
CA LEU A 122 0.80 -5.59 -15.86
C LEU A 122 0.36 -5.73 -14.39
N HIS A 123 -0.68 -6.54 -14.15
CA HIS A 123 -1.12 -6.91 -12.80
C HIS A 123 -0.06 -7.74 -12.07
N LEU A 124 0.48 -8.77 -12.72
CA LEU A 124 1.53 -9.62 -12.15
C LEU A 124 2.81 -8.83 -11.86
N LEU A 125 3.20 -7.92 -12.77
CA LEU A 125 4.31 -6.99 -12.53
C LEU A 125 4.04 -6.12 -11.30
N SER A 126 2.83 -5.57 -11.17
CA SER A 126 2.45 -4.77 -10.01
C SER A 126 2.50 -5.58 -8.72
N MET A 127 2.02 -6.84 -8.73
CA MET A 127 2.12 -7.73 -7.57
C MET A 127 3.58 -8.00 -7.19
N ALA A 128 4.44 -8.29 -8.17
CA ALA A 128 5.86 -8.50 -7.94
C ALA A 128 6.53 -7.25 -7.33
N CYS A 129 6.18 -6.07 -7.81
CA CYS A 129 6.65 -4.81 -7.25
C CYS A 129 6.18 -4.60 -5.80
N ILE A 130 4.92 -4.89 -5.48
CA ILE A 130 4.42 -4.81 -4.10
C ILE A 130 5.20 -5.77 -3.20
N PHE A 131 5.37 -7.04 -3.60
CA PHE A 131 6.13 -8.01 -2.81
C PHE A 131 7.59 -7.58 -2.61
N TYR A 132 8.22 -7.02 -3.65
CA TYR A 132 9.54 -6.43 -3.52
C TYR A 132 9.56 -5.31 -2.48
N SER A 133 8.59 -4.39 -2.51
CA SER A 133 8.51 -3.28 -1.55
C SER A 133 8.31 -3.77 -0.11
N LEU A 134 7.46 -4.77 0.10
CA LEU A 134 7.27 -5.41 1.41
C LEU A 134 8.58 -6.04 1.90
N TYR A 135 9.25 -6.81 1.05
CA TYR A 135 10.54 -7.42 1.38
C TYR A 135 11.62 -6.39 1.67
N TYR A 136 11.69 -5.33 0.87
CA TYR A 136 12.64 -4.24 1.07
C TYR A 136 12.48 -3.63 2.47
N VAL A 137 11.25 -3.26 2.85
CA VAL A 137 10.97 -2.64 4.14
C VAL A 137 11.22 -3.62 5.29
N ALA A 138 10.78 -4.89 5.17
CA ALA A 138 11.05 -5.93 6.15
C ALA A 138 12.56 -6.10 6.41
N ARG A 139 13.35 -6.16 5.33
CA ARG A 139 14.79 -6.32 5.41
C ARG A 139 15.48 -5.08 5.96
N ALA A 140 15.04 -3.89 5.58
CA ALA A 140 15.55 -2.64 6.15
C ALA A 140 15.28 -2.57 7.65
N LEU A 141 14.06 -2.90 8.09
CA LEU A 141 13.68 -2.91 9.50
C LEU A 141 14.55 -3.88 10.31
N ARG A 142 14.65 -5.14 9.86
CA ARG A 142 15.50 -6.12 10.53
C ARG A 142 16.97 -5.76 10.52
N SER A 143 17.46 -5.14 9.45
CA SER A 143 18.85 -4.72 9.40
C SER A 143 19.15 -3.59 10.40
N VAL A 144 18.20 -2.69 10.63
CA VAL A 144 18.30 -1.64 11.66
C VAL A 144 18.30 -2.27 13.05
N GLU A 145 17.39 -3.22 13.31
CA GLU A 145 17.32 -3.88 14.62
C GLU A 145 18.58 -4.72 14.92
N LEU A 146 19.14 -5.40 13.92
CA LEU A 146 20.34 -6.24 14.07
C LEU A 146 21.65 -5.48 13.93
N GLN A 147 21.62 -4.21 13.51
CA GLN A 147 22.80 -3.40 13.18
C GLN A 147 23.74 -4.06 12.15
N ARG A 148 23.20 -4.93 11.31
CA ARG A 148 23.90 -5.62 10.21
C ARG A 148 22.92 -5.96 9.10
N GLN A 149 23.44 -6.34 7.94
CA GLN A 149 22.59 -6.84 6.87
C GLN A 149 21.82 -8.10 7.32
N ALA A 150 20.50 -8.00 7.33
CA ALA A 150 19.63 -9.12 7.67
C ALA A 150 19.56 -10.14 6.52
N GLN A 151 19.57 -11.42 6.87
CA GLN A 151 19.34 -12.51 5.94
C GLN A 151 17.83 -12.64 5.64
N PHE A 152 17.50 -13.28 4.53
CA PHE A 152 16.10 -13.47 4.13
C PHE A 152 15.27 -14.18 5.21
N SER A 153 15.80 -15.26 5.80
CA SER A 153 15.16 -16.04 6.87
C SER A 153 14.78 -15.20 8.09
N GLU A 154 15.60 -14.21 8.43
CA GLU A 154 15.41 -13.33 9.58
C GLU A 154 14.30 -12.27 9.35
N CYS A 155 13.96 -12.03 8.08
CA CYS A 155 13.01 -11.00 7.65
C CYS A 155 11.62 -11.55 7.33
N VAL A 156 11.45 -12.89 7.27
CA VAL A 156 10.18 -13.52 6.86
C VAL A 156 9.02 -13.10 7.75
N GLY A 157 9.22 -13.06 9.07
CA GLY A 157 8.18 -12.62 10.00
C GLY A 157 7.70 -11.18 9.73
N GLU A 158 8.64 -10.26 9.50
CA GLU A 158 8.31 -8.86 9.23
C GLU A 158 7.68 -8.68 7.84
N PHE A 159 8.08 -9.48 6.87
CA PHE A 159 7.43 -9.52 5.56
C PHE A 159 5.95 -9.90 5.68
N PHE A 160 5.62 -10.95 6.43
CA PHE A 160 4.23 -11.35 6.64
C PHE A 160 3.45 -10.34 7.46
N LEU A 161 4.07 -9.70 8.46
CA LEU A 161 3.42 -8.60 9.19
C LEU A 161 3.08 -7.43 8.26
N LEU A 162 4.02 -7.01 7.39
CA LEU A 162 3.75 -5.98 6.39
C LEU A 162 2.69 -6.40 5.36
N TRP A 163 2.69 -7.67 4.95
CA TRP A 163 1.70 -8.20 4.01
C TRP A 163 0.30 -8.24 4.62
N PHE A 164 0.19 -8.76 5.85
CA PHE A 164 -1.02 -8.71 6.67
C PHE A 164 -1.13 -7.37 7.41
N TYR A 165 -1.09 -6.28 6.64
CA TYR A 165 -1.07 -4.90 7.11
C TYR A 165 -2.02 -4.57 8.28
N PRO A 166 -3.31 -5.00 8.31
CA PRO A 166 -4.19 -4.73 9.46
C PRO A 166 -3.60 -5.15 10.81
N VAL A 167 -2.89 -6.28 10.83
CA VAL A 167 -2.23 -6.82 12.02
C VAL A 167 -0.83 -6.20 12.16
N GLY A 168 -0.09 -6.11 11.05
CA GLY A 168 1.28 -5.60 11.03
C GLY A 168 1.46 -4.21 11.61
N ILE A 169 0.50 -3.30 11.39
CA ILE A 169 0.55 -1.92 11.92
C ILE A 169 0.79 -1.92 13.44
N TRP A 170 0.13 -2.81 14.17
CA TRP A 170 0.21 -2.87 15.63
C TRP A 170 1.55 -3.36 16.14
N PHE A 171 2.30 -4.11 15.33
CA PHE A 171 3.62 -4.61 15.72
C PHE A 171 4.74 -3.74 15.18
N ILE A 172 4.63 -3.25 13.95
CA ILE A 172 5.68 -2.52 13.25
C ILE A 172 5.68 -1.05 13.67
N GLN A 173 4.52 -0.39 13.71
CA GLN A 173 4.46 1.05 14.00
C GLN A 173 5.04 1.41 15.39
N PRO A 174 4.76 0.68 16.49
CA PRO A 174 5.37 0.99 17.78
C PRO A 174 6.90 0.86 17.78
N ARG A 175 7.46 -0.13 17.06
CA ARG A 175 8.91 -0.30 16.94
C ARG A 175 9.55 0.88 16.21
N ILE A 176 8.90 1.35 15.14
CA ILE A 176 9.35 2.51 14.38
C ILE A 176 9.32 3.78 15.24
N ASN A 177 8.27 3.96 16.05
CA ASN A 177 8.19 5.09 16.97
C ASN A 177 9.32 5.06 18.01
N GLN A 178 9.64 3.88 18.57
CA GLN A 178 10.77 3.73 19.49
C GLN A 178 12.12 4.06 18.84
N LEU A 179 12.32 3.66 17.57
CA LEU A 179 13.53 4.01 16.81
C LEU A 179 13.61 5.52 16.55
N ALA A 180 12.47 6.14 16.25
CA ALA A 180 12.36 7.57 16.04
C ALA A 180 12.75 8.36 17.30
N ASP A 181 12.25 7.96 18.48
CA ASP A 181 12.55 8.63 19.74
C ASP A 181 14.04 8.54 20.11
N ARG A 182 14.67 7.37 19.91
CA ARG A 182 16.11 7.15 20.16
C ARG A 182 17.03 8.00 19.29
N THR A 183 16.56 8.49 18.14
CA THR A 183 17.37 9.30 17.22
C THR A 183 17.32 10.80 17.60
N VAL A 184 16.39 11.20 18.48
CA VAL A 184 16.16 12.60 18.88
C VAL A 184 16.74 12.92 20.27
N SER A 185 17.06 11.89 21.07
CA SER A 185 17.79 11.98 22.34
C SER A 185 19.31 11.94 22.14
#